data_AF-A0AA43HK93-F1
#
_entry.id   AF-A0AA43HK93-F1
#
_cell.length_a   1.000
_cell.length_b   1.000
_cell.length_c   1.000
_cell.angle_alpha   90.00
_cell.angle_beta   90.00
_cell.angle_gamma   90.00
#
_symmetry.space_group_name_H-M   'P 1'
#
loop_
_entity.id
_entity.type
_entity.pdbx_description
1 polymer ?
#
loop_
_entity_poly.entity_id
_entity_poly.type
_entity_poly.pdbx_seq_one_letter_code
_entity_poly.pdbx_strand_id
1 'polypeptide(L)'
;MPDTGHFAIHAFEAAFNISGDVERIISLTVSCRHCAEITCAQDANLLHLPGGTLFRCDACGCHQAISNARLSDWQLPPLLGV
;
A
#
# COMPACT_ATOMS: atom_id res chain seq x y z
N MET A 1 3.13 -17.32 -6.46
CA MET A 1 3.56 -16.44 -7.56
C MET A 1 3.43 -15.01 -7.09
N PRO A 2 4.48 -14.23 -6.77
CA PRO A 2 4.25 -12.91 -6.20
C PRO A 2 4.50 -11.84 -7.26
N ASP A 3 3.68 -11.79 -8.30
CA ASP A 3 3.71 -10.60 -9.16
C ASP A 3 2.39 -10.36 -9.92
N THR A 4 1.35 -9.90 -9.22
CA THR A 4 0.02 -9.65 -9.80
C THR A 4 -0.61 -8.34 -9.35
N GLY A 5 0.20 -7.30 -9.09
CA GLY A 5 -0.31 -5.95 -8.87
C GLY A 5 -0.10 -5.05 -10.07
N HIS A 6 -1.13 -4.27 -10.44
CA HIS A 6 -0.98 -3.06 -11.24
C HIS A 6 -0.12 -2.01 -10.53
N PHE A 7 0.11 -2.18 -9.23
CA PHE A 7 0.93 -1.30 -8.40
C PHE A 7 2.06 -2.06 -7.74
N ALA A 8 3.27 -1.49 -7.75
CA ALA A 8 4.38 -1.89 -6.91
C ALA A 8 4.50 -0.91 -5.73
N ILE A 9 4.49 -1.44 -4.51
CA ILE A 9 4.55 -0.65 -3.27
C ILE A 9 6.02 -0.41 -2.93
N HIS A 10 6.38 0.86 -2.73
CA HIS A 10 7.75 1.27 -2.36
C HIS A 10 7.84 1.62 -0.88
N ALA A 11 6.83 2.30 -0.36
CA ALA A 11 6.74 2.69 1.05
C ALA A 11 5.27 2.78 1.46
N PHE A 12 5.01 2.56 2.74
CA PHE A 12 3.70 2.78 3.33
C PHE A 12 3.84 3.17 4.80
N GLU A 13 2.87 3.91 5.30
CA GLU A 13 2.64 4.11 6.72
C GLU A 13 1.30 3.48 7.08
N ALA A 14 1.21 2.86 8.24
CA ALA A 14 0.01 2.19 8.70
C ALA A 14 -0.18 2.36 10.21
N ALA A 15 -1.45 2.36 10.63
CA ALA A 15 -1.84 2.07 12.00
C ALA A 15 -1.88 0.55 12.19
N PHE A 16 -1.32 0.07 13.29
CA PHE A 16 -1.26 -1.34 13.63
C PHE A 16 -2.15 -1.62 14.85
N ASN A 17 -2.82 -2.78 14.84
CA ASN A 17 -3.61 -3.24 15.97
C ASN A 17 -2.70 -3.77 17.12
N ILE A 18 -3.30 -4.16 18.24
CA ILE A 18 -2.57 -4.71 19.39
C ILE A 18 -1.84 -6.04 19.10
N SER A 19 -2.26 -6.76 18.05
CA SER A 19 -1.63 -7.99 17.57
C SER A 19 -0.45 -7.73 16.63
N GLY A 20 -0.24 -6.46 16.22
CA GLY A 20 0.80 -6.07 15.28
C GLY A 20 0.39 -6.16 13.80
N ASP A 21 -0.87 -6.48 13.49
CA ASP A 21 -1.36 -6.48 12.12
C ASP A 21 -1.71 -5.06 11.66
N VAL A 22 -1.60 -4.81 10.36
CA VAL A 22 -2.05 -3.55 9.75
C VAL A 22 -3.57 -3.42 9.93
N GLU A 23 -3.99 -2.46 10.74
CA GLU A 23 -5.39 -2.12 10.92
C GLU A 23 -5.86 -1.17 9.81
N ARG A 24 -5.02 -0.19 9.44
CA ARG A 24 -5.34 0.85 8.46
C ARG A 24 -4.08 1.40 7.80
N ILE A 25 -4.11 1.61 6.49
CA ILE A 25 -3.05 2.31 5.75
C ILE A 25 -3.25 3.83 5.89
N ILE A 26 -2.22 4.56 6.31
CA ILE A 26 -2.27 6.03 6.45
C ILE A 26 -1.69 6.70 5.21
N SER A 27 -0.61 6.15 4.66
CA SER A 27 -0.01 6.66 3.44
C SER A 27 0.61 5.52 2.63
N LEU A 28 0.70 5.73 1.32
CA LEU A 28 1.16 4.71 0.38
C LEU A 28 1.88 5.37 -0.79
N THR A 29 3.12 4.95 -1.04
CA THR A 29 3.89 5.34 -2.23
C THR A 29 4.00 4.14 -3.14
N VAL A 30 3.43 4.24 -4.34
CA VAL A 30 3.40 3.17 -5.33
C VAL A 30 3.86 3.64 -6.69
N SER A 31 4.45 2.74 -7.47
CA SER A 31 4.54 2.91 -8.91
C SER A 31 3.42 2.15 -9.62
N CYS A 32 2.71 2.85 -10.50
CA CYS A 32 1.74 2.25 -11.39
C CYS A 32 2.47 1.52 -12.51
N ARG A 33 2.32 0.20 -12.61
CA ARG A 33 2.92 -0.60 -13.69
C ARG A 33 2.24 -0.41 -15.03
N HIS A 34 1.07 0.23 -15.06
CA HIS A 34 0.36 0.53 -16.30
C HIS A 34 0.93 1.76 -17.01
N CYS A 35 1.16 2.87 -16.29
CA CYS A 35 1.63 4.13 -16.87
C CYS A 35 3.03 4.57 -16.38
N ALA A 36 3.69 3.76 -15.57
CA ALA A 36 4.98 4.03 -14.92
C ALA A 36 5.01 5.22 -13.93
N GLU A 37 3.88 5.89 -13.70
CA GLU A 37 3.79 7.01 -12.77
C GLU A 37 4.01 6.55 -11.32
N ILE A 38 4.76 7.35 -10.55
CA ILE A 38 4.90 7.17 -9.10
C ILE A 38 3.90 8.10 -8.43
N THR A 39 3.04 7.53 -7.59
CA THR A 39 1.98 8.28 -6.92
C THR A 39 2.04 8.04 -5.42
N CYS A 40 1.87 9.12 -4.67
CA CYS A 40 1.80 9.12 -3.22
C CYS A 40 0.34 9.38 -2.82
N ALA A 41 -0.32 8.42 -2.21
CA ALA A 41 -1.63 8.65 -1.59
C ALA A 41 -1.49 8.81 -0.08
N GLN A 42 -2.24 9.76 0.45
CA GLN A 42 -2.41 10.00 1.88
C GLN A 42 -3.82 9.54 2.27
N ASP A 43 -4.09 9.37 3.56
CA ASP A 43 -5.34 8.84 4.11
C ASP A 43 -6.61 9.46 3.48
N ALA A 44 -6.60 10.78 3.26
CA ALA A 44 -7.71 11.49 2.62
C ALA A 44 -8.02 11.04 1.17
N ASN A 45 -7.02 10.50 0.47
CA ASN A 45 -7.11 10.02 -0.91
C ASN A 45 -7.15 8.49 -0.99
N LEU A 46 -7.19 7.81 0.16
CA LEU A 46 -7.28 6.36 0.26
C LEU A 46 -8.72 5.95 0.57
N LEU A 47 -9.30 5.12 -0.30
CA LEU A 47 -10.62 4.55 -0.02
C LEU A 47 -10.48 3.31 0.84
N HIS A 48 -10.79 3.45 2.12
CA HIS A 48 -10.73 2.36 3.09
C HIS A 48 -11.86 1.35 2.90
N LEU A 49 -11.49 0.08 2.88
CA LEU A 49 -12.40 -1.06 2.84
C LEU A 49 -12.15 -1.95 4.08
N PRO A 50 -13.11 -2.74 4.54
CA PRO A 50 -12.85 -3.74 5.57
C PRO A 50 -11.71 -4.69 5.14
N GLY A 51 -10.59 -4.67 5.87
CA GLY A 51 -9.42 -5.51 5.60
C GLY A 51 -8.49 -5.04 4.47
N GLY A 52 -8.67 -3.83 3.94
CA GLY A 52 -7.82 -3.31 2.88
C GLY A 52 -8.11 -1.87 2.47
N THR A 53 -7.51 -1.45 1.37
CA THR A 53 -7.66 -0.10 0.82
C THR A 53 -7.69 -0.18 -0.70
N LEU A 54 -8.62 0.51 -1.33
CA LEU A 54 -8.63 0.68 -2.78
C LEU A 54 -7.75 1.89 -3.13
N PHE A 55 -6.67 1.62 -3.86
CA PHE A 55 -5.80 2.65 -4.43
C PHE A 55 -6.19 2.91 -5.88
N ARG A 56 -6.17 4.17 -6.30
CA ARG A 56 -6.36 4.59 -7.70
C ARG A 56 -5.20 5.48 -8.15
N CYS A 57 -4.66 5.21 -9.33
CA CYS A 57 -3.68 6.08 -9.97
C CYS A 57 -4.38 7.31 -10.53
N ASP A 58 -3.93 8.50 -10.14
CA ASP A 58 -4.49 9.75 -10.64
C ASP A 58 -4.16 10.02 -12.11
N ALA A 59 -3.07 9.46 -12.63
CA ALA A 59 -2.63 9.67 -14.02
C ALA A 59 -3.43 8.83 -15.03
N CYS A 60 -3.65 7.54 -14.77
CA CYS A 60 -4.30 6.63 -15.72
C CYS A 60 -5.65 6.08 -15.25
N GLY A 61 -6.04 6.31 -14.00
CA GLY A 61 -7.29 5.82 -13.44
C GLY A 61 -7.33 4.32 -13.11
N CYS A 62 -6.27 3.56 -13.37
CA CYS A 62 -6.14 2.18 -12.88
C CYS A 62 -6.30 2.16 -11.36
N HIS A 63 -6.94 1.12 -10.85
CA HIS A 63 -7.19 0.96 -9.42
C HIS A 63 -7.01 -0.49 -9.00
N GLN A 64 -6.63 -0.68 -7.74
CA GLN A 64 -6.41 -2.00 -7.16
C GLN A 64 -6.71 -1.99 -5.67
N ALA A 65 -7.36 -3.05 -5.20
CA ALA A 65 -7.47 -3.31 -3.77
C ALA A 65 -6.13 -3.83 -3.22
N ILE A 66 -5.64 -3.18 -2.19
CA ILE A 66 -4.45 -3.55 -1.41
C ILE A 66 -4.95 -4.11 -0.10
N SER A 67 -4.61 -5.37 0.18
CA SER A 67 -5.02 -6.02 1.42
C SER A 67 -4.07 -5.62 2.56
N ASN A 68 -4.63 -5.35 3.75
CA ASN A 68 -3.84 -5.04 4.94
C ASN A 68 -2.95 -6.21 5.36
N ALA A 69 -3.45 -7.46 5.22
CA ALA A 69 -2.67 -8.65 5.54
C ALA A 69 -1.40 -8.75 4.68
N ARG A 70 -1.53 -8.44 3.38
CA ARG A 70 -0.39 -8.42 2.46
C ARG A 70 0.67 -7.38 2.83
N LEU A 71 0.28 -6.27 3.45
CA LEU A 71 1.23 -5.28 3.97
C LEU A 71 1.83 -5.68 5.32
N SER A 72 1.10 -6.47 6.12
CA SER A 72 1.62 -7.02 7.37
C SER A 72 2.76 -8.02 7.10
N ASP A 73 2.65 -8.78 5.99
CA ASP A 73 3.72 -9.65 5.48
C ASP A 73 4.85 -8.89 4.77
N TRP A 74 4.67 -7.59 4.48
CA TRP A 74 5.71 -6.78 3.87
C TRP A 74 6.76 -6.46 4.94
N GLN A 75 7.80 -7.29 4.99
CA GLN A 75 8.99 -7.00 5.79
C GLN A 75 9.56 -5.66 5.31
N LEU A 76 9.41 -4.62 6.14
CA LEU A 76 10.28 -3.45 6.07
C LEU A 76 11.73 -3.98 6.03
N PRO A 77 12.58 -3.50 5.12
CA PRO A 77 14.01 -3.80 5.21
C PRO A 77 14.44 -3.52 6.65
N PRO A 78 15.20 -4.41 7.31
CA PRO A 78 15.65 -4.15 8.66
C PRO A 78 16.36 -2.81 8.63
N LEU A 79 15.78 -1.81 9.32
CA LEU A 79 16.46 -0.56 9.55
C LEU A 79 17.71 -0.92 10.35
N LEU A 80 18.86 -0.89 9.67
CA LEU A 80 20.18 -1.11 10.24
C LEU A 80 20.29 -0.33 11.55
N GLY A 81 20.44 -1.07 12.65
CA GLY A 81 20.60 -0.49 13.98
C GLY A 81 20.68 -1.55 15.08
N VAL A 82 21.76 -2.34 15.10
CA VAL A 82 22.86 -2.33 16.10
C VAL A 82 23.98 -3.23 15.56
#